data_AF-A0A2V8K5J3-F1
#
_entry.id   AF-A0A2V8K5J3-F1
#
_cell.length_a   1.000
_cell.length_b   1.000
_cell.length_c   1.000
_cell.angle_alpha   90.00
_cell.angle_beta   90.00
_cell.angle_gamma   90.00
#
_symmetry.space_group_name_H-M   'P 1'
#
loop_
_entity.id
_entity.type
_entity.pdbx_description
1 polymer ?
#
loop_
_entity_poly.entity_id
_entity_poly.type
_entity_poly.pdbx_seq_one_letter_code
_entity_poly.pdbx_strand_id
1 'polypeptide(L)'
;MNTLNDRQPLIKLTPFGALWSVIEAEAHTVATKTADGKTVLTGTSPYDGIEVAVTVGDSRQHPRLGPYDPTELIRLPVAVTAKANGHVYGATFADYRGDWEPNVWMIFPAQIKWTLDGKPLADLRTTFFRSNPYIVFPIPDIVKPK
;
A
#
# COMPACT_ATOMS: atom_id res chain seq x y z
N MET A 1 -13.49 9.94 -23.86
CA MET A 1 -12.48 10.02 -22.78
C MET A 1 -12.82 8.91 -21.80
N ASN A 2 -12.04 7.82 -21.77
CA ASN A 2 -12.42 6.61 -21.02
C ASN A 2 -11.84 6.68 -19.59
N THR A 3 -12.42 7.55 -18.77
CA THR A 3 -11.84 8.03 -17.51
C THR A 3 -11.62 6.97 -16.43
N LEU A 4 -12.23 5.79 -16.56
CA LEU A 4 -12.06 4.68 -15.62
C LEU A 4 -10.75 3.93 -15.84
N ASN A 5 -10.41 3.62 -17.10
CA ASN A 5 -9.17 2.91 -17.45
C ASN A 5 -7.92 3.71 -17.08
N ASP A 6 -7.99 5.04 -17.14
CA ASP A 6 -6.87 5.92 -16.81
C ASP A 6 -6.63 6.03 -15.28
N ARG A 7 -7.66 5.74 -14.48
CA ARG A 7 -7.61 5.86 -13.01
C ARG A 7 -7.30 4.56 -12.30
N GLN A 8 -7.56 3.43 -12.94
CA GLN A 8 -7.31 2.10 -12.38
C GLN A 8 -5.86 1.90 -11.89
N PRO A 9 -4.82 2.37 -12.60
CA PRO A 9 -3.43 2.24 -12.14
C PRO A 9 -3.14 3.05 -10.87
N LEU A 10 -3.86 4.16 -10.66
CA LEU A 10 -3.66 5.04 -9.51
C LEU A 10 -3.99 4.36 -8.18
N ILE A 11 -4.89 3.38 -8.18
CA ILE A 11 -5.23 2.59 -6.98
C ILE A 11 -4.00 1.78 -6.51
N LYS A 12 -3.17 1.31 -7.46
CA LYS A 12 -1.94 0.57 -7.17
C LYS A 12 -0.87 1.46 -6.54
N LEU A 13 -0.92 2.77 -6.75
CA LEU A 13 0.02 3.76 -6.21
C LEU A 13 -0.22 4.11 -4.74
N THR A 14 -1.15 3.43 -4.08
CA THR A 14 -1.31 3.49 -2.63
C THR A 14 -0.37 2.49 -1.94
N PRO A 15 0.04 2.71 -0.68
CA PRO A 15 1.07 1.90 -0.01
C PRO A 15 0.81 0.39 -0.06
N PHE A 16 -0.47 0.00 0.08
CA PHE A 16 -0.90 -1.39 0.07
C PHE A 16 -1.70 -1.78 -1.18
N GLY A 17 -1.95 -0.85 -2.11
CA GLY A 17 -2.74 -1.10 -3.31
C GLY A 17 -2.10 -2.12 -4.24
N ALA A 18 -0.81 -1.95 -4.54
CA ALA A 18 -0.06 -2.92 -5.33
C ALA A 18 0.22 -4.24 -4.59
N LEU A 19 0.19 -4.24 -3.26
CA LEU A 19 0.35 -5.48 -2.49
C LEU A 19 -0.80 -6.46 -2.76
N TRP A 20 -2.03 -5.95 -2.97
CA TRP A 20 -3.15 -6.80 -3.41
C TRP A 20 -2.86 -7.50 -4.73
N SER A 21 -2.32 -6.80 -5.73
CA SER A 21 -1.92 -7.43 -7.00
C SER A 21 -0.85 -8.50 -6.84
N VAL A 22 0.08 -8.33 -5.89
CA VAL A 22 1.09 -9.35 -5.54
C VAL A 22 0.43 -10.56 -4.89
N ILE A 23 -0.50 -10.36 -3.96
CA ILE A 23 -1.25 -11.46 -3.32
C ILE A 23 -2.07 -12.23 -4.36
N GLU A 24 -2.78 -11.52 -5.24
CA GLU A 24 -3.62 -12.10 -6.29
C GLU A 24 -2.81 -12.85 -7.36
N ALA A 25 -1.53 -12.51 -7.55
CA ALA A 25 -0.63 -13.25 -8.42
C ALA A 25 -0.21 -14.61 -7.84
N GLU A 26 -0.46 -14.85 -6.54
CA GLU A 26 -0.19 -16.09 -5.83
C GLU A 26 1.24 -16.62 -6.11
N ALA A 27 1.36 -17.86 -6.60
CA ALA A 27 2.61 -18.54 -6.89
C ALA A 27 3.43 -17.91 -8.04
N HIS A 28 2.88 -16.93 -8.75
CA HIS A 28 3.57 -16.20 -9.83
C HIS A 28 4.30 -14.95 -9.33
N THR A 29 4.22 -14.64 -8.04
CA THR A 29 5.02 -13.56 -7.46
C THR A 29 6.50 -13.90 -7.49
N VAL A 30 7.31 -12.95 -7.98
CA VAL A 30 8.76 -13.05 -7.98
C VAL A 30 9.33 -12.13 -6.90
N ALA A 31 10.18 -12.67 -6.03
CA ALA A 31 10.91 -11.90 -5.03
C ALA A 31 12.38 -11.73 -5.43
N THR A 32 12.86 -10.48 -5.43
CA THR A 32 14.28 -10.16 -5.67
C THR A 32 14.82 -9.20 -4.61
N LYS A 33 16.12 -8.91 -4.68
CA LYS A 33 16.79 -7.93 -3.80
C LYS A 33 17.35 -6.78 -4.62
N THR A 34 17.15 -5.56 -4.15
CA THR A 34 17.86 -4.38 -4.67
C THR A 34 19.30 -4.37 -4.19
N ALA A 35 20.15 -3.54 -4.81
CA ALA A 35 21.54 -3.36 -4.40
C ALA A 35 21.69 -2.86 -2.94
N ASP A 36 20.73 -2.07 -2.44
CA ASP A 36 20.66 -1.61 -1.05
C ASP A 36 19.95 -2.60 -0.11
N GLY A 37 19.70 -3.84 -0.55
CA GLY A 37 19.21 -4.94 0.29
C GLY A 37 17.69 -5.00 0.52
N LYS A 38 16.92 -4.08 -0.07
CA LYS A 38 15.45 -4.08 0.00
C LYS A 38 14.87 -5.24 -0.80
N THR A 39 13.71 -5.72 -0.39
CA THR A 39 12.99 -6.77 -1.11
C THR A 39 12.12 -6.15 -2.18
N VAL A 40 12.13 -6.68 -3.39
CA VAL A 40 11.17 -6.30 -4.45
C VAL A 40 10.27 -7.49 -4.73
N LEU A 41 8.96 -7.27 -4.65
CA LEU A 41 7.93 -8.26 -4.99
C LEU A 41 7.27 -7.84 -6.29
N THR A 42 7.39 -8.65 -7.33
CA THR A 42 6.77 -8.40 -8.64
C THR A 42 5.63 -9.38 -8.87
N GLY A 43 4.47 -8.88 -9.28
CA GLY A 43 3.29 -9.69 -9.57
C GLY A 43 2.41 -9.02 -10.60
N THR A 44 1.53 -9.80 -11.23
CA THR A 44 0.50 -9.28 -12.15
C THR A 44 -0.85 -9.76 -11.66
N SER A 45 -1.77 -8.84 -11.38
CA SER A 45 -3.12 -9.25 -10.99
C SER A 45 -3.83 -9.89 -12.18
N PRO A 46 -4.43 -11.08 -12.02
CA PRO A 46 -5.20 -11.72 -13.09
C PRO A 46 -6.52 -10.99 -13.39
N TYR A 47 -6.97 -10.09 -12.52
CA TYR A 47 -8.25 -9.40 -12.67
C TYR A 47 -8.15 -8.14 -13.53
N ASP A 48 -7.04 -7.41 -13.43
CA ASP A 48 -6.81 -6.17 -14.17
C ASP A 48 -5.62 -6.22 -15.15
N GLY A 49 -4.80 -7.26 -15.08
CA GLY A 49 -3.61 -7.42 -15.93
C GLY A 49 -2.50 -6.42 -15.65
N ILE A 50 -2.56 -5.67 -14.56
CA ILE A 50 -1.56 -4.65 -14.22
C ILE A 50 -0.37 -5.35 -13.55
N GLU A 51 0.77 -5.31 -14.24
CA GLU A 51 2.06 -5.72 -13.65
C GLU A 51 2.50 -4.66 -12.64
N VAL A 52 2.78 -5.10 -11.42
CA VAL A 52 3.26 -4.25 -10.33
C VAL A 52 4.60 -4.76 -9.80
N ALA A 53 5.41 -3.84 -9.29
CA ALA A 53 6.53 -4.15 -8.42
C ALA A 53 6.42 -3.34 -7.12
N VAL A 54 6.52 -4.02 -5.97
CA VAL A 54 6.50 -3.41 -4.64
C VAL A 54 7.87 -3.56 -4.01
N THR A 55 8.54 -2.45 -3.76
CA THR A 55 9.79 -2.42 -2.99
C THR A 55 9.46 -2.25 -1.52
N VAL A 56 9.92 -3.19 -0.70
CA VAL A 56 9.71 -3.25 0.74
C VAL A 56 11.02 -2.98 1.46
N GLY A 57 11.02 -1.95 2.30
CA GLY A 57 12.12 -1.58 3.17
C GLY A 57 11.97 -2.19 4.56
N ASP A 58 13.10 -2.61 5.13
CA ASP A 58 13.21 -2.93 6.55
C ASP A 58 13.27 -1.62 7.34
N SER A 59 12.38 -1.44 8.31
CA SER A 59 12.46 -0.35 9.28
C SER A 59 12.79 -0.95 10.64
N ARG A 60 13.98 -0.60 11.14
CA ARG A 60 14.48 -0.94 12.47
C ARG A 60 14.59 0.39 13.21
N GLN A 61 14.09 0.46 14.44
CA GLN A 61 14.05 1.72 15.21
C GLN A 61 13.11 2.74 14.57
N HIS A 62 11.82 2.45 14.64
CA HIS A 62 10.76 3.35 14.21
C HIS A 62 10.10 4.03 15.43
N PRO A 63 9.48 5.22 15.28
CA PRO A 63 8.53 5.70 16.30
C PRO A 63 7.48 4.61 16.54
N ARG A 64 6.85 4.54 17.72
CA ARG A 64 5.83 3.51 17.98
C ARG A 64 4.77 3.53 16.88
N LEU A 65 4.71 2.46 16.08
CA LEU A 65 3.79 2.33 14.96
C LEU A 65 2.67 1.36 15.36
N GLY A 66 1.58 1.89 15.91
CA GLY A 66 0.47 1.05 16.37
C GLY A 66 0.90 0.04 17.46
N PRO A 67 0.71 -1.27 17.24
CA PRO A 67 1.03 -2.30 18.24
C PRO A 67 2.52 -2.68 18.31
N TYR A 68 3.34 -2.28 17.32
CA TYR A 68 4.74 -2.70 17.25
C TYR A 68 5.63 -1.94 18.23
N ASP A 69 6.53 -2.68 18.89
CA ASP A 69 7.57 -2.08 19.72
C ASP A 69 8.58 -1.33 18.82
N PRO A 70 9.08 -0.14 19.22
CA PRO A 70 10.06 0.61 18.43
C PRO A 70 11.30 -0.18 17.98
N THR A 71 11.66 -1.24 18.69
CA THR A 71 12.83 -2.08 18.39
C THR A 71 12.52 -3.24 17.43
N GLU A 72 11.26 -3.52 17.16
CA GLU A 72 10.85 -4.58 16.25
C GLU A 72 11.24 -4.26 14.80
N LEU A 73 11.52 -5.32 14.04
CA LEU A 73 11.70 -5.20 12.60
C LEU A 73 10.33 -5.22 11.93
N ILE A 74 9.97 -4.11 11.30
CA ILE A 74 8.80 -4.03 10.43
C ILE A 74 9.23 -3.89 8.97
N ARG A 75 8.37 -4.37 8.07
CA ARG A 75 8.59 -4.34 6.62
C ARG A 75 7.51 -3.53 5.97
N LEU A 76 7.89 -2.38 5.41
CA LEU A 76 6.95 -1.40 4.87
C LEU A 76 7.22 -1.15 3.39
N PRO A 77 6.17 -0.98 2.57
CA PRO A 77 6.31 -0.50 1.20
C PRO A 77 7.03 0.86 1.18
N VAL A 78 8.07 1.00 0.38
CA VAL A 78 8.80 2.28 0.22
C VAL A 78 8.74 2.81 -1.21
N ALA A 79 8.48 1.93 -2.18
CA ALA A 79 8.22 2.31 -3.54
C ALA A 79 7.32 1.27 -4.24
N VAL A 80 6.55 1.72 -5.23
CA VAL A 80 5.74 0.89 -6.11
C VAL A 80 5.92 1.35 -7.55
N THR A 81 5.89 0.41 -8.48
CA THR A 81 5.61 0.69 -9.89
C THR A 81 4.42 -0.14 -10.37
N ALA A 82 3.66 0.41 -11.31
CA ALA A 82 2.56 -0.27 -11.99
C ALA A 82 2.62 0.03 -13.48
N LYS A 83 2.56 -0.99 -14.32
CA LYS A 83 2.56 -0.86 -15.79
C LYS A 83 1.15 -1.03 -16.32
N ALA A 84 0.62 0.02 -16.95
CA ALA A 84 -0.72 0.00 -17.52
C ALA A 84 -0.82 1.00 -18.66
N ASN A 85 -1.65 0.71 -19.66
CA ASN A 85 -1.93 1.62 -20.78
C ASN A 85 -0.68 2.13 -21.52
N GLY A 86 0.40 1.34 -21.56
CA GLY A 86 1.67 1.74 -22.18
C GLY A 86 2.54 2.68 -21.34
N HIS A 87 2.16 2.95 -20.10
CA HIS A 87 2.85 3.86 -19.18
C HIS A 87 3.36 3.14 -17.93
N VAL A 88 4.37 3.74 -17.29
CA VAL A 88 4.88 3.32 -15.99
C VAL A 88 4.46 4.34 -14.94
N TYR A 89 3.54 3.92 -14.09
CA TYR A 89 3.13 4.68 -12.92
C TYR A 89 4.03 4.32 -11.75
N GLY A 90 4.48 5.31 -10.98
CA GLY A 90 5.36 5.11 -9.84
C GLY A 90 4.83 5.78 -8.58
N ALA A 91 5.17 5.22 -7.42
CA ALA A 91 4.93 5.85 -6.12
C ALA A 91 6.12 5.63 -5.18
N THR A 92 6.40 6.61 -4.32
CA THR A 92 7.29 6.43 -3.15
C THR A 92 6.59 6.84 -1.87
N PHE A 93 6.96 6.19 -0.77
CA PHE A 93 6.33 6.35 0.54
C PHE A 93 7.39 6.61 1.60
N ALA A 94 7.16 7.63 2.43
CA ALA A 94 8.07 7.99 3.51
C ALA A 94 7.30 8.50 4.74
N ASP A 95 8.03 8.66 5.83
CA ASP A 95 7.54 9.24 7.09
C ASP A 95 6.30 8.51 7.61
N TYR A 96 6.40 7.19 7.73
CA TYR A 96 5.33 6.35 8.28
C TYR A 96 4.98 6.76 9.71
N ARG A 97 3.68 6.83 9.96
CA ARG A 97 3.10 7.22 11.24
C ARG A 97 2.06 6.19 11.67
N GLY A 98 1.99 5.97 12.99
CA GLY A 98 1.02 5.10 13.64
C GLY A 98 0.29 5.79 14.79
N ASP A 99 0.39 7.12 14.87
CA ASP A 99 -0.18 7.99 15.89
C ASP A 99 -1.35 8.84 15.36
N TRP A 100 -1.80 8.58 14.14
CA TRP A 100 -2.92 9.32 13.55
C TRP A 100 -4.27 8.86 14.09
N GLU A 101 -5.15 9.83 14.34
CA GLU A 101 -6.51 9.55 14.78
C GLU A 101 -7.45 9.21 13.60
N PRO A 102 -8.33 8.19 13.76
CA PRO A 102 -8.46 7.32 14.93
C PRO A 102 -7.29 6.32 15.01
N ASN A 103 -6.69 6.18 16.21
CA ASN A 103 -5.50 5.35 16.46
C ASN A 103 -5.85 3.85 16.46
N VAL A 104 -6.26 3.34 15.30
CA VAL A 104 -6.78 1.98 15.11
C VAL A 104 -5.73 1.08 14.45
N TRP A 105 -4.52 1.10 15.00
CA TRP A 105 -3.36 0.31 14.52
C TRP A 105 -3.01 0.52 13.04
N MET A 106 -3.29 1.71 12.53
CA MET A 106 -3.05 2.04 11.14
C MET A 106 -1.69 2.68 10.94
N ILE A 107 -0.82 1.97 10.22
CA ILE A 107 0.50 2.46 9.81
C ILE A 107 0.36 3.01 8.39
N PHE A 108 0.59 4.30 8.21
CA PHE A 108 0.41 4.96 6.92
C PHE A 108 1.48 6.04 6.67
N PRO A 109 1.95 6.23 5.43
CA PRO A 109 2.98 7.21 5.14
C PRO A 109 2.43 8.64 5.16
N ALA A 110 3.14 9.54 5.84
CA ALA A 110 2.85 10.97 5.82
C ALA A 110 3.21 11.63 4.49
N GLN A 111 4.13 11.02 3.73
CA GLN A 111 4.54 11.52 2.42
C GLN A 111 4.35 10.45 1.34
N ILE A 112 3.67 10.84 0.26
CA ILE A 112 3.45 10.02 -0.93
C ILE A 112 3.79 10.85 -2.16
N LYS A 113 4.70 10.35 -3.01
CA LYS A 113 5.02 11.00 -4.29
C LYS A 113 4.67 10.08 -5.44
N TRP A 114 3.95 10.57 -6.43
CA TRP A 114 3.58 9.82 -7.62
C TRP A 114 4.33 10.31 -8.85
N THR A 115 4.62 9.38 -9.75
CA THR A 115 5.22 9.66 -11.05
C THR A 115 4.46 8.97 -12.18
N LEU A 116 4.54 9.54 -13.37
CA LEU A 116 4.11 8.96 -14.63
C LEU A 116 5.30 9.03 -15.59
N ASP A 117 5.77 7.88 -16.05
CA ASP A 117 6.96 7.73 -16.89
C ASP A 117 8.19 8.48 -16.32
N GLY A 118 8.36 8.37 -15.00
CA GLY A 118 9.44 9.02 -14.26
C GLY A 118 9.25 10.53 -14.03
N LYS A 119 8.22 11.15 -14.61
CA LYS A 119 7.91 12.57 -14.38
C LYS A 119 7.00 12.73 -13.15
N PRO A 120 7.17 13.78 -12.34
CA PRO A 120 6.28 14.05 -11.21
C PRO A 120 4.82 14.16 -11.66
N LEU A 121 3.93 13.43 -10.97
CA LEU A 121 2.48 13.46 -11.19
C LEU A 121 1.77 14.09 -9.99
N ALA A 122 2.18 13.75 -8.77
CA ALA A 122 1.64 14.32 -7.54
C ALA A 122 2.67 14.27 -6.39
N ASP A 123 2.61 15.24 -5.49
CA ASP A 123 3.32 15.22 -4.19
C ASP A 123 2.26 15.45 -3.11
N LEU A 124 1.97 14.41 -2.35
CA LEU A 124 0.85 14.33 -1.43
C LEU A 124 1.39 14.22 -0.01
N ARG A 125 0.90 15.11 0.85
CA ARG A 125 1.14 15.05 2.30
C ARG A 125 -0.13 14.64 3.01
N THR A 126 -0.10 13.48 3.63
CA THR A 126 -1.22 13.02 4.46
C THR A 126 -1.17 13.79 5.77
N THR A 127 -2.18 14.63 6.00
CA THR A 127 -2.29 15.47 7.20
C THR A 127 -3.21 14.86 8.25
N PHE A 128 -4.13 14.01 7.83
CA PHE A 128 -5.10 13.34 8.68
C PHE A 128 -5.63 12.09 7.96
N PHE A 129 -5.92 11.01 8.70
CA PHE A 129 -6.44 9.77 8.10
C PHE A 129 -7.59 9.21 8.93
N ARG A 130 -8.81 9.27 8.40
CA ARG A 130 -10.02 8.76 9.07
C ARG A 130 -10.52 7.48 8.41
N SER A 131 -10.00 6.34 8.86
CA SER A 131 -10.64 5.04 8.60
C SER A 131 -11.71 4.80 9.65
N ASN A 132 -12.84 4.23 9.24
CA ASN A 132 -13.91 3.81 10.13
C ASN A 132 -13.82 2.27 10.25
N PRO A 133 -13.18 1.70 11.29
CA PRO A 133 -12.96 0.26 11.35
C PRO A 133 -14.12 -0.40 12.07
N TYR A 134 -15.27 -0.58 11.40
CA TYR A 134 -16.24 -1.57 11.85
C TYR A 134 -16.88 -2.28 10.66
N ILE A 135 -16.73 -3.60 10.62
CA ILE A 135 -17.73 -4.46 10.02
C ILE A 135 -18.64 -4.89 11.18
N VAL A 136 -19.79 -4.22 11.31
CA VAL A 136 -20.85 -4.67 12.22
C VAL A 136 -21.71 -5.66 11.47
N PHE A 137 -21.66 -6.93 11.88
CA PHE A 137 -22.65 -7.92 11.43
C PHE A 137 -23.95 -7.74 12.22
N PRO A 138 -25.14 -7.91 11.60
CA PRO A 138 -26.39 -7.90 12.36
C PRO A 138 -26.34 -8.99 13.43
N ILE A 139 -26.77 -8.65 14.65
CA ILE A 139 -26.95 -9.64 15.73
C ILE A 139 -28.04 -10.61 15.27
N PRO A 140 -27.73 -11.91 15.07
CA PRO A 140 -28.74 -12.89 14.66
C PRO A 140 -29.90 -12.90 15.65
N ASP A 141 -31.13 -13.02 15.16
CA ASP A 141 -32.33 -12.98 16.02
C ASP A 141 -32.31 -14.03 17.13
N ILE A 142 -31.61 -15.14 16.91
CA ILE A 142 -31.46 -16.24 17.87
C ILE A 142 -30.64 -15.88 19.12
N VAL A 143 -29.86 -14.79 19.10
CA VAL A 143 -29.07 -14.34 20.27
C VAL A 143 -29.54 -13.00 20.84
N LYS A 144 -30.64 -12.43 20.33
CA LYS A 144 -31.25 -11.26 20.96
C LYS A 144 -31.91 -11.69 22.29
N PRO A 145 -31.67 -10.98 23.40
CA PRO A 145 -32.37 -11.25 24.66
C PRO A 145 -33.89 -11.11 24.43
N LYS A 146 -34.67 -12.04 24.98
CA LYS A 146 -36.13 -11.88 25.07
C LYS A 146 -36.50 -10.81 26.09
#